data_AF-A0A3S1YGU4-F1
#
_entry.id   AF-A0A3S1YGU4-F1
#
_cell.length_a   1.000
_cell.length_b   1.000
_cell.length_c   1.000
_cell.angle_alpha   90.00
_cell.angle_beta   90.00
_cell.angle_gamma   90.00
#
_symmetry.space_group_name_H-M   'P 1'
#
loop_
_entity.id
_entity.type
_entity.pdbx_description
1 polymer ?
#
loop_
_entity_poly.entity_id
_entity_poly.type
_entity_poly.pdbx_seq_one_letter_code
_entity_poly.pdbx_strand_id
1 'polypeptide(L)' 'MFSPVTGQNSKRSAVRKALDRHKVYITAQRFSAGTYQARVLVDGEAYWVDEFRLSQLQQGLSPAELELTPAADD' A
#
# COMPACT_ATOMS: atom_id res chain seq x y z
N MET A 1 -19.11 -23.75 23.25
CA MET A 1 -19.83 -22.48 23.47
C MET A 1 -19.14 -21.38 22.67
N PHE A 2 -19.77 -20.88 21.59
CA PHE A 2 -19.26 -19.73 20.85
C PHE A 2 -19.73 -18.44 21.55
N SER A 3 -18.85 -17.82 22.32
CA SER A 3 -19.15 -16.55 22.96
C SER A 3 -19.24 -15.44 21.90
N PRO A 4 -20.31 -14.62 21.86
CA PRO A 4 -20.48 -13.54 20.88
C PRO A 4 -19.35 -12.49 20.92
N VAL A 5 -18.58 -12.45 22.00
CA VAL A 5 -17.45 -11.56 22.25
C VAL A 5 -16.23 -11.88 21.36
N THR A 6 -15.97 -13.16 21.08
CA THR A 6 -14.81 -13.58 20.26
C THR A 6 -14.98 -13.16 18.80
N GLY A 7 -16.20 -13.26 18.26
CA GLY A 7 -16.52 -12.81 16.91
C GLY A 7 -16.46 -11.29 16.74
N GLN A 8 -16.75 -10.52 17.80
CA GLN A 8 -16.64 -9.06 17.78
C GLN A 8 -15.18 -8.58 17.77
N ASN A 9 -14.28 -9.27 18.47
CA ASN A 9 -12.87 -8.88 18.53
C ASN A 9 -12.14 -9.15 17.21
N SER A 10 -12.40 -10.29 16.56
CA SER A 10 -11.86 -10.59 15.23
C SER A 10 -12.33 -9.59 14.17
N LYS A 11 -13.61 -9.18 14.21
CA LYS A 11 -14.15 -8.14 13.33
C LYS A 11 -13.47 -6.79 13.56
N ARG A 12 -13.29 -6.38 14.82
CA ARG A 12 -12.60 -5.12 15.16
C ARG A 12 -11.14 -5.11 14.71
N SER A 13 -10.42 -6.22 14.88
CA SER A 13 -9.03 -6.33 14.42
C SER A 13 -8.92 -6.22 12.89
N ALA A 14 -9.81 -6.88 12.15
CA ALA A 14 -9.84 -6.79 10.68
C ALA A 14 -10.19 -5.36 10.20
N VAL A 15 -11.15 -4.69 10.85
CA VAL A 15 -11.52 -3.31 10.53
C VAL A 15 -10.36 -2.35 10.82
N ARG A 16 -9.68 -2.51 11.96
CA ARG A 16 -8.54 -1.67 12.33
C ARG A 16 -7.38 -1.84 11.35
N LYS A 17 -7.08 -3.08 10.94
CA LYS A 17 -6.10 -3.39 9.87
C LYS A 17 -6.50 -2.87 8.49
N ALA A 18 -7.78 -2.69 8.22
CA ALA A 18 -8.25 -2.10 6.97
C ALA A 18 -8.19 -0.57 6.99
N LEU A 19 -8.42 0.04 8.16
CA LEU A 19 -8.34 1.48 8.35
C LEU A 19 -6.89 1.99 8.42
N ASP A 20 -5.99 1.18 8.95
CA ASP A 20 -4.56 1.47 9.10
C ASP A 20 -3.77 1.32 7.79
N ARG A 21 -4.32 0.57 6.81
CA ARG A 21 -3.68 0.46 5.50
C ARG A 21 -3.76 1.80 4.77
N HIS A 22 -2.59 2.39 4.54
CA HIS A 22 -2.40 3.52 3.63
C HIS A 22 -3.05 3.20 2.28
N LYS A 23 -3.86 4.13 1.76
CA LYS A 23 -4.54 3.93 0.48
C LYS A 23 -3.53 4.16 -0.65
N VAL A 24 -3.19 3.08 -1.33
CA VAL A 24 -2.29 3.09 -2.49
C VAL A 24 -3.12 3.18 -3.76
N TYR A 25 -2.93 4.23 -4.55
CA TYR A 25 -3.57 4.40 -5.85
C TYR A 25 -2.54 4.36 -6.97
N ILE A 26 -2.70 3.46 -7.93
CA ILE A 26 -1.81 3.40 -9.11
C ILE A 26 -2.29 4.46 -10.11
N THR A 27 -1.44 5.43 -10.44
CA THR A 27 -1.76 6.54 -11.35
C THR A 27 -1.16 6.35 -12.76
N ALA A 28 -0.07 5.60 -12.86
CA ALA A 28 0.52 5.23 -14.14
C ALA A 28 1.28 3.91 -14.03
N GLN A 29 1.42 3.19 -15.14
CA GLN A 29 2.23 1.97 -15.22
C GLN A 29 3.07 2.03 -16.49
N ARG A 30 4.33 1.60 -16.38
CA ARG A 30 5.32 1.60 -17.44
C ARG A 30 5.99 0.24 -17.49
N PHE A 31 6.09 -0.33 -18.68
CA PHE A 31 6.91 -1.50 -18.94
C PHE A 31 7.94 -1.12 -19.99
N SER A 32 9.23 -1.23 -19.66
CA SER A 32 10.31 -0.87 -20.57
C SER A 32 11.53 -1.75 -20.32
N ALA A 33 12.15 -2.26 -21.40
CA ALA A 33 13.34 -3.11 -21.34
C ALA A 33 13.24 -4.27 -20.32
N GLY A 34 12.07 -4.92 -20.22
CA GLY A 34 11.83 -6.02 -19.27
C GLY A 34 11.67 -5.60 -17.81
N THR A 35 11.63 -4.29 -17.53
CA THR A 35 11.42 -3.74 -16.18
C THR A 35 10.04 -3.13 -16.07
N TYR A 36 9.33 -3.47 -14.99
CA TYR A 36 8.06 -2.83 -14.61
C TYR A 36 8.30 -1.68 -13.63
N GLN A 37 7.64 -0.55 -13.88
CA GLN A 37 7.51 0.54 -12.93
C GLN A 37 6.06 1.01 -12.85
N ALA A 38 5.60 1.32 -11.64
CA ALA A 38 4.32 1.95 -11.37
C ALA A 38 4.53 3.31 -10.72
N ARG A 39 3.72 4.28 -11.12
CA ARG A 39 3.49 5.51 -10.35
C ARG A 39 2.36 5.25 -9.38
N VAL A 40 2.62 5.44 -8.10
CA VAL A 40 1.64 5.28 -7.03
C VAL A 40 1.45 6.57 -6.27
N LEU A 41 0.23 6.87 -5.87
CA LEU A 41 -0.12 7.94 -4.96
C LEU A 41 -0.40 7.31 -3.59
N VAL A 42 0.35 7.72 -2.58
CA VAL A 42 0.19 7.27 -1.18
C VAL A 42 0.11 8.53 -0.32
N ASP A 43 -0.97 8.67 0.44
CA ASP A 43 -1.22 9.83 1.32
C ASP A 43 -1.08 11.22 0.66
N GLY A 44 -1.29 11.30 -0.66
CA GLY A 44 -1.19 12.54 -1.43
C GLY A 44 0.18 12.79 -2.07
N GLU A 45 1.16 11.91 -1.86
CA GLU A 45 2.47 11.98 -2.50
C GLU A 45 2.63 10.90 -3.56
N ALA A 46 3.24 11.28 -4.69
CA ALA A 46 3.49 10.36 -5.79
C ALA A 46 4.86 9.69 -5.64
N TYR A 47 4.97 8.41 -5.99
CA TYR A 47 6.19 7.63 -5.94
C TYR A 47 6.34 6.77 -7.19
N TRP A 48 7.57 6.57 -7.66
CA TRP A 48 7.90 5.56 -8.66
C TRP A 48 8.41 4.31 -7.95
N VAL A 49 7.75 3.18 -8.19
CA VAL A 49 8.07 1.90 -7.58
C VAL A 49 8.18 0.79 -8.61
N ASP A 50 9.03 -0.17 -8.33
CA ASP A 50 9.06 -1.45 -9.05
C ASP A 50 7.93 -2.39 -8.55
N GLU A 51 7.82 -3.57 -9.17
CA GLU A 51 6.80 -4.57 -8.83
C GLU A 51 6.90 -5.06 -7.37
N PHE A 52 8.14 -5.19 -6.88
CA PHE A 52 8.41 -5.68 -5.53
C PHE A 52 7.95 -4.67 -4.47
N ARG A 53 8.33 -3.40 -4.62
CA ARG A 53 7.91 -2.31 -3.75
C ARG A 53 6.41 -2.04 -3.83
N LEU A 54 5.81 -2.15 -5.02
CA LEU A 54 4.35 -2.05 -5.17
C LEU A 54 3.63 -3.11 -4.33
N SER A 55 4.13 -4.35 -4.35
CA SER A 55 3.57 -5.44 -3.54
C SER A 55 3.70 -5.16 -2.04
N GLN A 56 4.83 -4.61 -1.60
CA GLN A 56 5.06 -4.21 -0.21
C GLN A 56 4.09 -3.10 0.25
N LEU A 57 3.88 -2.07 -0.58
CA LEU A 57 2.89 -1.02 -0.32
C LEU A 57 1.47 -1.60 -0.20
N GLN A 58 1.09 -2.54 -1.07
CA GLN A 58 -0.23 -3.20 -0.99
C GLN A 58 -0.39 -4.10 0.25
N GLN A 59 0.71 -4.61 0.79
CA GLN A 59 0.74 -5.34 2.06
C GLN A 59 0.62 -4.42 3.29
N GLY A 60 0.70 -3.10 3.09
CA GLY A 60 0.51 -2.09 4.12
C GLY A 60 1.79 -1.45 4.63
N LEU A 61 2.95 -1.71 4.01
CA LEU A 61 4.17 -0.97 4.31
C LEU A 61 4.03 0.47 3.82
N SER A 62 4.51 1.42 4.62
CA SER A 62 4.51 2.83 4.28
C SER A 62 5.69 3.20 3.35
N PRO A 63 5.60 4.28 2.56
CA PRO A 63 6.71 4.75 1.73
C PRO A 63 7.98 5.03 2.53
N ALA A 64 7.86 5.51 3.78
CA ALA A 64 8.99 5.78 4.66
C ALA A 64 9.72 4.51 5.11
N GLU A 65 9.00 3.42 5.41
CA GLU A 65 9.60 2.11 5.74
C GLU A 65 10.34 1.49 4.56
N LEU A 66 9.91 1.83 3.35
CA LEU A 66 10.52 1.38 2.09
C LEU A 66 11.60 2.33 1.57
N GLU A 67 11.92 3.38 2.33
CA GLU A 67 12.88 4.43 1.97
C GLU A 67 12.60 5.02 0.57
N LEU A 68 11.32 5.12 0.21
CA LEU A 68 10.92 5.65 -1.09
C LEU A 68 11.09 7.17 -1.11
N THR A 69 11.65 7.65 -2.21
CA THR A 69 11.74 9.09 -2.47
C THR A 69 10.53 9.52 -3.30
N PRO A 70 9.85 10.64 -2.96
CA PRO A 70 8.77 11.17 -3.76
C PRO A 70 9.21 11.40 -5.21
N ALA A 71 8.36 10.99 -6.14
CA ALA A 71 8.52 11.31 -7.54
C ALA A 71 8.32 12.82 -7.73
N ALA A 72 9.30 13.50 -8.32
CA ALA A 72 9.10 14.85 -8.79
C ALA A 72 7.93 14.87 -9.80
N ASP A 73 7.01 15.82 -9.61
CA ASP A 73 5.99 16.16 -10.59
C ASP A 73 6.73 17.02 -11.63
N ASP A 74 7.19 16.40 -12.73
CA ASP A 74 7.68 17.10 -13.92
C ASP A 74 6.50 17.54 -14.80
#